data_AF-A0A078JVI1-F1
#
_entry.id   AF-A0A078JVI1-F1
#
_cell.length_a   1.000
_cell.length_b   1.000
_cell.length_c   1.000
_cell.angle_alpha   90.00
_cell.angle_beta   90.00
_cell.angle_gamma   90.00
#
_symmetry.space_group_name_H-M   'P 1'
#
loop_
_entity.id
_entity.type
_entity.pdbx_description
1 polymer ?
#
loop_
_entity_poly.entity_id
_entity_poly.type
_entity_poly.pdbx_seq_one_letter_code
_entity_poly.pdbx_strand_id
1 'polypeptide(L)'
;MSYDRPVISLTTATDLGAEVASALAAASIVFNDKPTYAKKLKKGAETLWPFFRNKNRRKRYSDGQPMIQAFYNSTSMFDELMWAGAWLYYATGNQTYIQFATNPSVPKTAKAFANQPELMVPSWNNKLPGAMLLMTRYRLFLNPGFPYENMLSRYHNATGVTMCAYLKQYNVFNRTSGGLIQLNMGKPRPLEYVAHASFLASLFADYLNSTGVPGWYCGPTFVSTQVLKDFAKSQVRINLVFHIHIAHMLPIFAVYVDT
;
A
#
# COMPACT_ATOMS: atom_id res chain seq x y z
N MET A 1 -0.11 16.83 -30.68
CA MET A 1 0.65 17.64 -29.70
C MET A 1 1.98 18.00 -30.33
N SER A 2 2.35 19.28 -30.37
CA SER A 2 3.51 19.81 -31.10
C SER A 2 4.64 20.34 -30.21
N TYR A 3 4.57 20.11 -28.89
CA TYR A 3 5.59 20.54 -27.94
C TYR A 3 6.60 19.42 -27.65
N ASP A 4 7.82 19.80 -27.27
CA ASP A 4 8.90 18.86 -26.92
C ASP A 4 8.54 18.03 -25.68
N ARG A 5 8.83 16.73 -25.74
CA ARG A 5 8.56 15.76 -24.66
C ARG A 5 9.87 15.12 -24.19
N PRO A 6 10.70 15.85 -23.41
CA PRO A 6 12.00 15.35 -22.99
C PRO A 6 11.86 14.12 -22.11
N VAL A 7 12.79 13.18 -22.28
CA VAL A 7 12.90 11.97 -21.45
C VAL A 7 13.95 12.22 -20.37
N ILE A 8 13.57 11.99 -19.11
CA ILE A 8 14.49 12.05 -17.97
C ILE A 8 14.87 10.61 -17.61
N SER A 9 16.15 10.27 -17.74
CA SER A 9 16.69 9.00 -17.28
C SER A 9 17.29 9.15 -15.89
N LEU A 10 16.87 8.31 -14.95
CA LEU A 10 17.34 8.33 -13.56
C LEU A 10 18.14 7.07 -13.26
N THR A 11 19.38 7.25 -12.81
CA THR A 11 20.26 6.17 -12.33
C THR A 11 20.30 6.09 -10.80
N THR A 12 19.72 7.08 -10.12
CA THR A 12 19.63 7.23 -8.65
C THR A 12 18.21 7.67 -8.28
N ALA A 13 17.31 6.69 -8.06
CA ALA A 13 15.89 6.92 -7.78
C ALA A 13 15.31 5.71 -7.02
N THR A 14 15.64 5.59 -5.74
CA THR A 14 15.38 4.39 -4.95
C THR A 14 13.91 4.09 -4.77
N ASP A 15 13.13 5.11 -4.44
CA ASP A 15 11.68 5.08 -4.31
C ASP A 15 11.01 4.65 -5.62
N LEU A 16 11.25 5.38 -6.71
CA LEU A 16 10.66 5.08 -8.02
C LEU A 16 11.07 3.68 -8.51
N GLY A 17 12.35 3.33 -8.37
CA GLY A 17 12.86 2.03 -8.77
C GLY A 17 12.27 0.87 -7.97
N ALA A 18 12.05 1.07 -6.67
CA ALA A 18 11.38 0.10 -5.80
C ALA A 18 9.88 -0.02 -6.15
N GLU A 19 9.19 1.07 -6.45
CA GLU A 19 7.79 1.03 -6.91
C GLU A 19 7.66 0.27 -8.23
N VAL A 20 8.55 0.53 -9.21
CA VAL A 20 8.56 -0.21 -10.49
C VAL A 20 8.85 -1.69 -10.26
N ALA A 21 9.80 -2.04 -9.39
CA ALA A 21 10.06 -3.44 -9.04
C ALA A 21 8.82 -4.10 -8.40
N SER A 22 8.10 -3.39 -7.53
CA SER A 22 6.85 -3.85 -6.91
C SER A 22 5.76 -4.10 -7.94
N ALA A 23 5.57 -3.17 -8.88
CA ALA A 23 4.57 -3.28 -9.94
C ALA A 23 4.86 -4.48 -10.86
N LEU A 24 6.12 -4.68 -11.26
CA LEU A 24 6.54 -5.82 -12.07
C LEU A 24 6.36 -7.15 -11.32
N ALA A 25 6.70 -7.19 -10.02
CA ALA A 25 6.50 -8.37 -9.19
C ALA A 25 5.01 -8.70 -9.04
N ALA A 26 4.16 -7.73 -8.70
CA ALA A 26 2.72 -7.92 -8.60
C ALA A 26 2.10 -8.40 -9.95
N ALA A 27 2.46 -7.74 -11.06
CA ALA A 27 1.99 -8.12 -12.39
C ALA A 27 2.42 -9.54 -12.77
N SER A 28 3.61 -9.99 -12.35
CA SER A 28 4.06 -11.37 -12.62
C SER A 28 3.18 -12.43 -11.96
N ILE A 29 2.52 -12.11 -10.85
CA ILE A 29 1.56 -13.00 -10.18
C ILE A 29 0.24 -13.03 -10.94
N VAL A 30 -0.22 -11.87 -11.42
CA VAL A 30 -1.47 -11.76 -12.20
C VAL A 30 -1.37 -12.54 -13.51
N PHE A 31 -0.24 -12.41 -14.24
CA PHE A 31 -0.02 -13.07 -15.53
C PHE A 31 0.54 -14.50 -15.42
N ASN A 32 0.26 -15.21 -14.32
CA ASN A 32 0.79 -16.56 -14.11
C ASN A 32 0.29 -17.58 -15.16
N ASP A 33 -0.84 -17.29 -15.81
CA ASP A 33 -1.38 -18.01 -16.98
C ASP A 33 -0.52 -17.84 -18.25
N LYS A 34 0.33 -16.80 -18.31
CA LYS A 34 1.26 -16.48 -19.39
C LYS A 34 2.71 -16.61 -18.88
N PRO A 35 3.23 -17.84 -18.68
CA PRO A 35 4.46 -18.09 -17.93
C PRO A 35 5.69 -17.37 -18.49
N THR A 36 5.83 -17.27 -19.82
CA THR A 36 6.93 -16.53 -20.46
C THR A 36 6.90 -15.04 -20.11
N TYR A 37 5.70 -14.44 -20.09
CA TYR A 37 5.53 -13.03 -19.75
C TYR A 37 5.71 -12.79 -18.25
N ALA A 38 5.10 -13.62 -17.40
CA ALA A 38 5.31 -13.59 -15.95
C ALA A 38 6.80 -13.70 -15.58
N LYS A 39 7.53 -14.63 -16.21
CA LYS A 39 8.98 -14.80 -16.01
C LYS A 39 9.76 -13.54 -16.40
N LYS A 40 9.39 -12.87 -17.51
CA LYS A 40 10.02 -11.61 -17.94
C LYS A 40 9.78 -10.50 -16.92
N LEU A 41 8.55 -10.34 -16.42
CA LEU A 41 8.20 -9.34 -15.41
C LEU A 41 8.94 -9.59 -14.09
N LYS A 42 8.91 -10.82 -13.60
CA LYS A 42 9.63 -11.24 -12.38
C LYS A 42 11.13 -10.98 -12.51
N LYS A 43 11.73 -11.36 -13.64
CA LYS A 43 13.15 -11.09 -13.90
C LYS A 43 13.47 -9.60 -13.89
N GLY A 44 12.61 -8.77 -14.47
CA GLY A 44 12.73 -7.31 -14.41
C GLY A 44 12.71 -6.79 -12.97
N ALA A 45 11.76 -7.23 -12.15
CA ALA A 45 11.67 -6.87 -10.74
C ALA A 45 12.95 -7.23 -9.96
N GLU A 46 13.44 -8.47 -10.14
CA GLU A 46 14.66 -8.96 -9.50
C GLU A 46 15.93 -8.21 -9.96
N THR A 47 15.95 -7.70 -11.19
CA THR A 47 17.06 -6.89 -11.71
C THR A 47 17.05 -5.46 -11.13
N LEU A 48 15.88 -4.83 -11.03
CA LEU A 48 15.76 -3.45 -10.51
C LEU A 48 16.05 -3.37 -9.01
N TRP A 49 15.63 -4.39 -8.25
CA TRP A 49 15.76 -4.42 -6.79
C TRP A 49 17.16 -4.12 -6.25
N PRO A 50 18.23 -4.90 -6.58
CA PRO A 50 19.56 -4.62 -6.09
C PRO A 50 20.14 -3.33 -6.69
N PHE A 51 19.72 -2.94 -7.90
CA PHE A 51 20.19 -1.72 -8.55
C PHE A 51 19.84 -0.48 -7.73
N PHE A 52 18.55 -0.32 -7.40
CA PHE A 52 18.01 0.85 -6.70
C PHE A 52 18.17 0.81 -5.18
N ARG A 53 18.37 -0.37 -4.59
CA ARG A 53 18.75 -0.50 -3.16
C ARG A 53 20.19 -0.17 -2.85
N ASN A 54 21.09 -0.10 -3.83
CA ASN A 54 22.51 0.11 -3.58
C ASN A 54 22.71 1.41 -2.78
N LYS A 55 23.29 1.31 -1.57
CA LYS A 55 23.48 2.43 -0.63
C LYS A 55 24.22 3.60 -1.26
N ASN A 56 25.17 3.34 -2.15
CA ASN A 56 25.97 4.37 -2.82
C ASN A 56 25.20 5.14 -3.90
N ARG A 57 23.98 4.69 -4.23
CA ARG A 57 23.11 5.25 -5.26
C ARG A 57 21.74 5.67 -4.73
N ARG A 58 21.53 5.59 -3.40
CA ARG A 58 20.23 5.89 -2.80
C ARG A 58 19.94 7.38 -2.86
N LYS A 59 18.83 7.72 -3.49
CA LYS A 59 18.33 9.08 -3.63
C LYS A 59 16.83 9.01 -3.92
N ARG A 60 16.05 9.97 -3.43
CA ARG A 60 14.65 10.08 -3.85
C ARG A 60 14.62 10.58 -5.28
N TYR A 61 13.72 10.07 -6.09
CA TYR A 61 13.69 10.44 -7.51
C TYR A 61 13.43 11.94 -7.74
N SER A 62 12.76 12.61 -6.79
CA SER A 62 12.49 14.05 -6.84
C SER A 62 13.63 14.92 -6.29
N ASP A 63 14.66 14.36 -5.65
CA ASP A 63 15.72 15.16 -5.02
C ASP A 63 16.55 15.94 -6.06
N GLY A 64 16.53 17.27 -5.95
CA GLY A 64 17.22 18.17 -6.88
C GLY A 64 16.54 18.25 -8.26
N GLN A 65 15.26 17.89 -8.36
CA GLN A 65 14.47 17.94 -9.58
C GLN A 65 13.25 18.86 -9.38
N PRO A 66 13.39 20.20 -9.50
CA PRO A 66 12.32 21.15 -9.16
C PRO A 66 11.01 20.90 -9.91
N MET A 67 11.10 20.54 -11.20
CA MET A 67 9.93 20.20 -12.00
C MET A 67 9.19 18.98 -11.44
N ILE A 68 9.89 17.94 -10.99
CA ILE A 68 9.27 16.75 -10.39
C ILE A 68 8.68 17.09 -9.02
N GLN A 69 9.41 17.84 -8.19
CA GLN A 69 8.97 18.24 -6.85
C GLN A 69 7.69 19.08 -6.87
N ALA A 70 7.47 19.87 -7.92
CA ALA A 70 6.24 20.65 -8.07
C ALA A 70 4.98 19.79 -8.24
N PHE A 71 5.10 18.56 -8.74
CA PHE A 71 3.95 17.68 -9.00
C PHE A 71 3.91 16.47 -8.07
N TYR A 72 5.01 15.73 -7.99
CA TYR A 72 5.11 14.46 -7.26
C TYR A 72 6.38 14.44 -6.41
N ASN A 73 6.41 15.23 -5.34
CA ASN A 73 7.54 15.25 -4.42
C ASN A 73 7.56 14.01 -3.50
N SER A 74 8.65 13.24 -3.55
CA SER A 74 8.87 12.10 -2.67
C SER A 74 9.23 12.52 -1.25
N THR A 75 8.57 11.91 -0.25
CA THR A 75 8.87 12.17 1.17
C THR A 75 9.83 11.16 1.77
N SER A 76 9.86 9.94 1.23
CA SER A 76 10.62 8.80 1.77
C SER A 76 10.92 7.82 0.63
N MET A 77 11.87 6.94 0.87
CA MET A 77 12.15 5.79 -0.01
C MET A 77 12.06 4.46 0.73
N PHE A 78 11.95 4.49 2.05
CA PHE A 78 12.06 3.28 2.88
C PHE A 78 10.73 2.52 2.95
N ASP A 79 9.61 3.20 2.77
CA ASP A 79 8.30 2.58 2.60
C ASP A 79 8.16 1.91 1.24
N GLU A 80 8.66 2.50 0.14
CA GLU A 80 8.75 1.83 -1.16
C GLU A 80 9.69 0.62 -1.10
N LEU A 81 10.81 0.72 -0.38
CA LEU A 81 11.72 -0.42 -0.18
C LEU A 81 11.06 -1.56 0.61
N MET A 82 10.27 -1.23 1.64
CA MET A 82 9.49 -2.20 2.40
C MET A 82 8.41 -2.86 1.53
N TRP A 83 7.70 -2.04 0.73
CA TRP A 83 6.68 -2.47 -0.23
C TRP A 83 7.24 -3.40 -1.31
N ALA A 84 8.38 -3.05 -1.90
CA ALA A 84 9.06 -3.87 -2.89
C ALA A 84 9.57 -5.18 -2.31
N GLY A 85 10.14 -5.17 -1.11
CA GLY A 85 10.53 -6.39 -0.42
C GLY A 85 9.34 -7.32 -0.17
N ALA A 86 8.16 -6.77 0.15
CA ALA A 86 6.93 -7.55 0.28
C ALA A 86 6.53 -8.17 -1.07
N TRP A 87 6.33 -7.37 -2.12
CA TRP A 87 5.89 -7.90 -3.43
C TRP A 87 6.86 -8.87 -4.07
N LEU A 88 8.17 -8.60 -3.98
CA LEU A 88 9.19 -9.52 -4.48
C LEU A 88 9.13 -10.84 -3.73
N TYR A 89 8.95 -10.82 -2.41
CA TYR A 89 8.71 -12.06 -1.66
C TYR A 89 7.47 -12.80 -2.17
N TYR A 90 6.35 -12.10 -2.39
CA TYR A 90 5.14 -12.72 -2.95
C TYR A 90 5.40 -13.39 -4.30
N ALA A 91 6.03 -12.68 -5.22
CA ALA A 91 6.23 -13.16 -6.58
C ALA A 91 7.28 -14.28 -6.69
N THR A 92 8.21 -14.35 -5.72
CA THR A 92 9.41 -15.18 -5.86
C THR A 92 9.53 -16.29 -4.84
N GLY A 93 8.98 -16.12 -3.63
CA GLY A 93 9.27 -16.98 -2.48
C GLY A 93 10.70 -16.83 -1.93
N ASN A 94 11.54 -15.97 -2.51
CA ASN A 94 12.93 -15.82 -2.08
C ASN A 94 13.01 -15.08 -0.74
N GLN A 95 13.52 -15.78 0.28
CA GLN A 95 13.53 -15.29 1.66
C GLN A 95 14.35 -14.01 1.87
N THR A 96 15.31 -13.71 0.99
CA THR A 96 16.11 -12.47 1.11
C THR A 96 15.25 -11.20 1.06
N TYR A 97 14.11 -11.25 0.39
CA TYR A 97 13.18 -10.13 0.29
C TYR A 97 12.40 -9.89 1.59
N ILE A 98 11.81 -10.96 2.17
CA ILE A 98 11.11 -10.84 3.46
C ILE A 98 12.11 -10.52 4.58
N GLN A 99 13.31 -11.12 4.59
CA GLN A 99 14.38 -10.77 5.54
C GLN A 99 14.72 -9.29 5.51
N PHE A 100 14.79 -8.69 4.32
CA PHE A 100 15.00 -7.26 4.19
C PHE A 100 13.82 -6.47 4.76
N ALA A 101 12.60 -6.80 4.35
CA ALA A 101 11.42 -6.02 4.72
C ALA A 101 10.98 -6.22 6.18
N THR A 102 11.45 -7.27 6.86
CA THR A 102 11.31 -7.47 8.31
C THR A 102 12.54 -7.03 9.11
N ASN A 103 13.62 -6.61 8.46
CA ASN A 103 14.81 -6.11 9.16
C ASN A 103 14.41 -4.88 9.99
N PRO A 104 14.61 -4.84 11.32
CA PRO A 104 14.11 -3.77 12.18
C PRO A 104 14.54 -2.35 11.78
N SER A 105 15.67 -2.19 11.07
CA SER A 105 16.10 -0.88 10.57
C SER A 105 15.17 -0.31 9.51
N VAL A 106 14.56 -1.14 8.65
CA VAL A 106 13.71 -0.70 7.54
C VAL A 106 12.41 -0.04 8.03
N PRO A 107 11.53 -0.69 8.82
CA PRO A 107 10.32 -0.06 9.31
C PRO A 107 10.61 1.05 10.32
N LYS A 108 11.74 1.00 11.04
CA LYS A 108 12.17 2.11 11.91
C LYS A 108 12.45 3.36 11.09
N THR A 109 13.24 3.26 10.02
CA THR A 109 13.56 4.41 9.17
C THR A 109 12.34 4.89 8.38
N ALA A 110 11.48 3.96 7.92
CA ALA A 110 10.22 4.29 7.26
C ALA A 110 9.14 4.86 8.20
N LYS A 111 9.40 4.88 9.52
CA LYS A 111 8.42 5.29 10.56
C LYS A 111 7.12 4.46 10.53
N ALA A 112 7.18 3.19 10.15
CA ALA A 112 6.02 2.32 9.97
C ALA A 112 5.12 2.19 11.22
N PHE A 113 5.69 2.40 12.41
CA PHE A 113 5.00 2.28 13.70
C PHE A 113 4.80 3.62 14.41
N ALA A 114 5.06 4.74 13.74
CA ALA A 114 4.80 6.05 14.32
C ALA A 114 3.29 6.32 14.38
N ASN A 115 2.82 6.88 15.49
CA ASN A 115 1.41 7.22 15.66
C ASN A 115 1.09 8.57 14.97
N GLN A 116 1.13 8.56 13.63
CA GLN A 116 0.90 9.74 12.79
C GLN A 116 -0.21 9.43 11.78
N PRO A 117 -1.36 10.14 11.83
CA PRO A 117 -2.48 9.90 10.91
C PRO A 117 -2.09 9.94 9.43
N GLU A 118 -1.13 10.77 9.03
CA GLU A 118 -0.65 10.87 7.64
C GLU A 118 -0.05 9.55 7.14
N LEU A 119 0.63 8.80 8.02
CA LEU A 119 1.26 7.52 7.68
C LEU A 119 0.25 6.37 7.60
N MET A 120 -0.95 6.56 8.15
CA MET A 120 -2.06 5.60 8.07
C MET A 120 -2.80 5.70 6.72
N VAL A 121 -2.60 6.78 5.95
CA VAL A 121 -3.31 7.00 4.68
C VAL A 121 -2.49 6.49 3.49
N PRO A 122 -2.95 5.46 2.75
CA PRO A 122 -2.25 4.98 1.57
C PRO A 122 -2.30 6.00 0.43
N SER A 123 -1.21 6.12 -0.32
CA SER A 123 -1.17 6.99 -1.50
C SER A 123 -0.07 6.59 -2.47
N TRP A 124 0.05 7.34 -3.58
CA TRP A 124 1.20 7.20 -4.48
C TRP A 124 2.56 7.40 -3.79
N ASN A 125 2.63 8.12 -2.66
CA ASN A 125 3.86 8.48 -1.95
C ASN A 125 4.00 7.80 -0.56
N ASN A 126 2.93 7.20 -0.02
CA ASN A 126 2.98 6.49 1.25
C ASN A 126 2.52 5.05 1.04
N LYS A 127 3.47 4.12 1.13
CA LYS A 127 3.21 2.68 0.94
C LYS A 127 2.99 1.92 2.24
N LEU A 128 3.19 2.55 3.40
CA LEU A 128 3.19 1.86 4.69
C LEU A 128 1.91 1.05 4.95
N PRO A 129 0.67 1.59 4.77
CA PRO A 129 -0.53 0.83 5.06
C PRO A 129 -0.67 -0.41 4.18
N GLY A 130 -0.33 -0.29 2.89
CA GLY A 130 -0.35 -1.40 1.94
C GLY A 130 0.72 -2.45 2.24
N ALA A 131 1.96 -2.01 2.49
CA ALA A 131 3.07 -2.89 2.79
C ALA A 131 2.88 -3.66 4.11
N MET A 132 2.36 -3.01 5.15
CA MET A 132 2.03 -3.68 6.43
C MET A 132 0.86 -4.66 6.29
N LEU A 133 -0.15 -4.34 5.48
CA LEU A 133 -1.24 -5.27 5.19
C LEU A 133 -0.75 -6.50 4.41
N LEU A 134 0.17 -6.31 3.45
CA LEU A 134 0.77 -7.43 2.72
C LEU A 134 1.65 -8.30 3.64
N MET A 135 2.38 -7.70 4.59
CA MET A 135 3.09 -8.46 5.62
C MET A 135 2.15 -9.20 6.57
N THR A 136 1.02 -8.58 6.91
CA THR A 136 -0.06 -9.22 7.67
C THR A 136 -0.57 -10.47 6.96
N ARG A 137 -0.73 -10.42 5.62
CA ARG A 137 -1.07 -11.59 4.81
C ARG A 137 -0.07 -12.73 5.04
N TYR A 138 1.23 -12.45 4.97
CA TYR A 138 2.25 -13.50 5.15
C TYR A 138 2.18 -14.12 6.53
N ARG A 139 1.96 -13.30 7.57
CA ARG A 139 1.75 -13.81 8.92
C ARG A 139 0.58 -14.79 8.99
N LEU A 140 -0.57 -14.38 8.46
CA LEU A 140 -1.83 -15.12 8.61
C LEU A 140 -1.87 -16.39 7.74
N PHE A 141 -1.36 -16.34 6.51
CA PHE A 141 -1.51 -17.45 5.55
C PHE A 141 -0.27 -18.32 5.39
N LEU A 142 0.93 -17.75 5.53
CA LEU A 142 2.18 -18.51 5.36
C LEU A 142 2.79 -18.92 6.70
N ASN A 143 2.48 -18.19 7.78
CA ASN A 143 2.99 -18.41 9.13
C ASN A 143 4.48 -18.82 9.17
N PRO A 144 5.40 -17.97 8.65
CA PRO A 144 6.79 -18.36 8.47
C PRO A 144 7.57 -18.53 9.79
N GLY A 145 6.97 -18.23 10.95
CA GLY A 145 7.57 -18.43 12.26
C GLY A 145 8.85 -17.60 12.49
N PHE A 146 9.80 -18.15 13.24
CA PHE A 146 11.09 -17.52 13.51
C PHE A 146 11.94 -17.40 12.22
N PRO A 147 12.67 -16.30 12.00
CA PRO A 147 12.83 -15.10 12.85
C PRO A 147 11.81 -13.98 12.57
N TYR A 148 10.80 -14.22 11.74
CA TYR A 148 9.93 -13.17 11.18
C TYR A 148 8.76 -12.79 12.09
N GLU A 149 8.27 -13.72 12.91
CA GLU A 149 7.01 -13.56 13.67
C GLU A 149 6.98 -12.27 14.51
N ASN A 150 8.07 -11.93 15.19
CA ASN A 150 8.12 -10.71 16.01
C ASN A 150 7.82 -9.44 15.21
N MET A 151 8.35 -9.34 13.98
CA MET A 151 8.10 -8.16 13.13
C MET A 151 6.75 -8.25 12.44
N LEU A 152 6.37 -9.43 11.95
CA LEU A 152 5.08 -9.66 11.31
C LEU A 152 3.91 -9.36 12.26
N SER A 153 4.03 -9.75 13.53
CA SER A 153 3.06 -9.43 14.58
C SER A 153 2.93 -7.92 14.79
N ARG A 154 4.04 -7.17 14.76
CA ARG A 154 4.01 -5.70 14.83
C ARG A 154 3.31 -5.08 13.61
N TYR A 155 3.57 -5.58 12.40
CA TYR A 155 2.87 -5.12 11.20
C TYR A 155 1.37 -5.42 11.25
N HIS A 156 0.99 -6.61 11.76
CA HIS A 156 -0.41 -6.97 11.98
C HIS A 156 -1.10 -6.02 12.96
N ASN A 157 -0.47 -5.73 14.10
CA ASN A 157 -1.02 -4.80 15.09
C ASN A 157 -1.14 -3.37 14.54
N ALA A 158 -0.13 -2.88 13.82
CA ALA A 158 -0.16 -1.56 13.21
C ALA A 158 -1.23 -1.44 12.10
N THR A 159 -1.44 -2.52 11.34
CA THR A 159 -2.54 -2.62 10.37
C THR A 159 -3.89 -2.56 11.10
N GLY A 160 -4.05 -3.29 12.20
CA GLY A 160 -5.25 -3.23 13.04
C GLY A 160 -5.52 -1.81 13.56
N VAL A 161 -4.50 -1.11 14.07
CA VAL A 161 -4.61 0.29 14.50
C VAL A 161 -5.03 1.22 13.35
N THR A 162 -4.48 1.01 12.16
CA THR A 162 -4.88 1.75 10.95
C THR A 162 -6.36 1.53 10.63
N MET A 163 -6.85 0.29 10.71
CA MET A 163 -8.28 -0.01 10.50
C MET A 163 -9.17 0.62 11.58
N CYS A 164 -8.72 0.67 12.83
CA CYS A 164 -9.43 1.37 13.89
C CYS A 164 -9.55 2.86 13.58
N ALA A 165 -8.46 3.51 13.13
CA ALA A 165 -8.46 4.94 12.81
C ALA A 165 -9.49 5.31 11.73
N TYR A 166 -9.79 4.40 10.81
CA TYR A 166 -10.81 4.60 9.78
C TYR A 166 -12.26 4.56 10.30
N LEU A 167 -12.51 4.08 11.51
CA LEU A 167 -13.86 3.99 12.07
C LEU A 167 -14.26 5.28 12.78
N LYS A 168 -15.55 5.64 12.66
CA LYS A 168 -16.06 6.93 13.15
C LYS A 168 -15.91 7.11 14.65
N GLN A 169 -16.11 6.04 15.41
CA GLN A 169 -16.07 6.07 16.87
C GLN A 169 -14.72 6.50 17.47
N TYR A 170 -13.62 6.40 16.72
CA TYR A 170 -12.28 6.78 17.21
C TYR A 170 -11.85 8.19 16.86
N ASN A 171 -12.64 8.93 16.05
CA ASN A 171 -12.41 10.34 15.72
C ASN A 171 -10.97 10.71 15.28
N VAL A 172 -10.24 9.77 14.63
CA VAL A 172 -8.89 10.04 14.11
C VAL A 172 -8.94 10.89 12.85
N PHE A 173 -9.91 10.63 11.97
CA PHE A 173 -10.13 11.39 10.75
C PHE A 173 -11.52 12.04 10.75
N ASN A 174 -11.57 13.28 10.25
CA ASN A 174 -12.81 14.02 10.04
C ASN A 174 -13.68 13.35 8.97
N ARG A 175 -14.97 13.70 8.97
CA ARG A 175 -15.94 13.25 7.96
C ARG A 175 -16.76 14.43 7.47
N THR A 176 -17.15 14.36 6.21
CA THR A 176 -18.18 15.26 5.66
C THR A 176 -19.53 15.00 6.33
N SER A 177 -20.48 15.92 6.18
CA SER A 177 -21.86 15.72 6.65
C SER A 177 -22.53 14.47 6.04
N GLY A 178 -22.13 14.08 4.83
CA GLY A 178 -22.57 12.85 4.17
C GLY A 178 -21.85 11.57 4.59
N GLY A 179 -20.93 11.64 5.57
CA GLY A 179 -20.24 10.46 6.12
C GLY A 179 -18.97 10.03 5.38
N LEU A 180 -18.56 10.73 4.31
CA LEU A 180 -17.28 10.48 3.63
C LEU A 180 -16.11 10.81 4.55
N ILE A 181 -15.18 9.88 4.75
CA ILE A 181 -13.94 10.08 5.50
C ILE A 181 -12.98 11.03 4.77
N GLN A 182 -12.39 11.98 5.50
CA GLN A 182 -11.49 13.00 4.97
C GLN A 182 -10.03 12.60 5.25
N LEU A 183 -9.41 11.94 4.28
CA LEU A 183 -8.04 11.40 4.38
C LEU A 183 -6.98 12.27 3.66
N ASN A 184 -7.43 13.26 2.91
CA ASN A 184 -6.63 14.17 2.12
C ASN A 184 -5.86 15.22 2.95
N MET A 185 -6.04 15.28 4.28
CA MET A 185 -5.42 16.29 5.15
C MET A 185 -5.62 17.73 4.64
N GLY A 186 -6.83 18.04 4.16
CA GLY A 186 -7.17 19.34 3.59
C GLY A 186 -6.70 19.59 2.15
N LYS A 187 -6.00 18.64 1.51
CA LYS A 187 -5.55 18.73 0.10
C LYS A 187 -6.68 18.41 -0.88
N PRO A 188 -6.60 18.77 -2.18
CA PRO A 188 -7.60 18.37 -3.17
C PRO A 188 -7.70 16.83 -3.36
N ARG A 189 -8.73 16.38 -4.09
CA ARG A 189 -8.95 14.97 -4.51
C ARG A 189 -9.11 13.94 -3.38
N PRO A 190 -10.09 14.11 -2.47
CA PRO A 190 -10.29 13.19 -1.36
C PRO A 190 -10.66 11.76 -1.77
N LEU A 191 -11.30 11.58 -2.94
CA LEU A 191 -11.91 10.31 -3.35
C LEU A 191 -10.89 9.21 -3.66
N GLU A 192 -9.69 9.57 -4.14
CA GLU A 192 -8.59 8.63 -4.37
C GLU A 192 -8.16 7.95 -3.07
N TYR A 193 -7.89 8.75 -2.03
CA TYR A 193 -7.50 8.25 -0.72
C TYR A 193 -8.58 7.38 -0.08
N VAL A 194 -9.85 7.78 -0.22
CA VAL A 194 -10.99 7.02 0.30
C VAL A 194 -11.11 5.67 -0.40
N ALA A 195 -10.93 5.61 -1.72
CA ALA A 195 -10.96 4.35 -2.47
C ALA A 195 -9.86 3.39 -1.99
N HIS A 196 -8.63 3.88 -1.83
CA HIS A 196 -7.52 3.08 -1.32
C HIS A 196 -7.75 2.59 0.12
N ALA A 197 -8.21 3.45 1.02
CA ALA A 197 -8.54 3.06 2.40
C ALA A 197 -9.66 2.02 2.45
N SER A 198 -10.70 2.18 1.62
CA SER A 198 -11.81 1.22 1.51
C SER A 198 -11.34 -0.14 1.01
N PHE A 199 -10.44 -0.15 0.03
CA PHE A 199 -9.83 -1.38 -0.48
C PHE A 199 -9.03 -2.11 0.61
N LEU A 200 -8.13 -1.40 1.32
CA LEU A 200 -7.34 -2.00 2.39
C LEU A 200 -8.22 -2.51 3.54
N ALA A 201 -9.25 -1.76 3.93
CA ALA A 201 -10.21 -2.16 4.95
C ALA A 201 -10.96 -3.43 4.56
N SER A 202 -11.46 -3.48 3.32
CA SER A 202 -12.13 -4.67 2.78
C SER A 202 -11.22 -5.89 2.78
N LEU A 203 -9.97 -5.72 2.35
CA LEU A 203 -8.98 -6.79 2.24
C LEU A 203 -8.52 -7.31 3.60
N PHE A 204 -8.32 -6.43 4.60
CA PHE A 204 -8.01 -6.85 5.96
C PHE A 204 -9.15 -7.67 6.58
N ALA A 205 -10.40 -7.24 6.38
CA ALA A 205 -11.57 -8.00 6.82
C ALA A 205 -11.63 -9.39 6.16
N ASP A 206 -11.32 -9.50 4.87
CA ASP A 206 -11.26 -10.78 4.17
C ASP A 206 -10.17 -11.69 4.71
N TYR A 207 -9.00 -11.13 5.05
CA TYR A 207 -7.92 -11.91 5.65
C TYR A 207 -8.34 -12.53 6.99
N LEU A 208 -8.94 -11.74 7.87
CA LEU A 208 -9.43 -12.22 9.16
C LEU A 208 -10.53 -13.28 8.99
N ASN A 209 -11.51 -13.03 8.14
CA ASN A 209 -12.58 -13.98 7.84
C ASN A 209 -12.03 -15.31 7.28
N SER A 210 -11.07 -15.24 6.36
CA SER A 210 -10.45 -16.42 5.75
C SER A 210 -9.66 -17.27 6.74
N THR A 211 -9.23 -16.68 7.86
CA THR A 211 -8.54 -17.39 8.95
C THR A 211 -9.47 -17.75 10.11
N GLY A 212 -10.80 -17.61 9.94
CA GLY A 212 -11.78 -17.88 10.99
C GLY A 212 -11.78 -16.89 12.15
N VAL A 213 -11.15 -15.72 11.99
CA VAL A 213 -11.06 -14.68 13.02
C VAL A 213 -12.20 -13.67 12.80
N PRO A 214 -13.17 -13.56 13.74
CA PRO A 214 -14.40 -12.78 13.51
C PRO A 214 -14.23 -11.26 13.60
N GLY A 215 -13.05 -10.78 14.00
CA GLY A 215 -12.78 -9.37 14.25
C GLY A 215 -11.42 -9.14 14.89
N TRP A 216 -11.19 -7.91 15.34
CA TRP A 216 -9.98 -7.55 16.06
C TRP A 216 -10.28 -6.54 17.16
N TYR A 217 -9.29 -6.28 18.02
CA TYR A 217 -9.43 -5.32 19.10
C TYR A 217 -8.87 -3.96 18.71
N CYS A 218 -9.68 -2.94 18.94
CA CYS A 218 -9.31 -1.53 18.87
C CYS A 218 -9.23 -0.99 20.29
N GLY A 219 -8.08 -1.17 20.94
CA GLY A 219 -7.92 -0.96 22.37
C GLY A 219 -8.76 -1.99 23.16
N PRO A 220 -9.63 -1.59 24.09
CA PRO A 220 -10.48 -2.52 24.83
C PRO A 220 -11.72 -2.98 24.04
N THR A 221 -12.01 -2.37 22.89
CA THR A 221 -13.25 -2.62 22.14
C THR A 221 -13.04 -3.67 21.05
N PHE A 222 -13.84 -4.74 21.07
CA PHE A 222 -13.90 -5.69 19.97
C PHE A 222 -14.68 -5.10 18.79
N VAL A 223 -14.10 -5.20 17.58
CA VAL A 223 -14.71 -4.76 16.33
C VAL A 223 -14.79 -5.96 15.39
N SER A 224 -16.00 -6.28 14.92
CA SER A 224 -16.19 -7.38 13.97
C SER A 224 -15.69 -7.02 12.57
N THR A 225 -15.33 -8.03 11.79
CA THR A 225 -14.97 -7.85 10.36
C THR A 225 -16.12 -7.21 9.56
N GLN A 226 -17.37 -7.46 9.95
CA GLN A 226 -18.55 -6.87 9.33
C GLN A 226 -18.57 -5.34 9.44
N VAL A 227 -18.20 -4.77 10.59
CA VAL A 227 -18.11 -3.30 10.76
C VAL A 227 -17.12 -2.70 9.76
N LEU A 228 -16.00 -3.37 9.51
CA LEU A 228 -15.00 -2.92 8.55
C LEU A 228 -15.48 -3.04 7.09
N LYS A 229 -16.19 -4.13 6.77
CA LYS A 229 -16.83 -4.31 5.47
C LYS A 229 -17.90 -3.26 5.21
N ASP A 230 -18.71 -2.93 6.21
CA ASP A 230 -19.75 -1.90 6.09
C ASP A 230 -19.15 -0.51 5.95
N PHE A 231 -18.05 -0.22 6.66
CA PHE A 231 -17.24 0.96 6.41
C PHE A 231 -16.80 1.02 4.95
N ALA A 232 -16.10 -0.01 4.44
CA ALA A 232 -15.60 -0.02 3.06
C ALA A 232 -16.73 0.16 2.03
N LYS A 233 -17.85 -0.55 2.20
CA LYS A 233 -19.04 -0.43 1.34
C LYS A 233 -19.63 0.98 1.37
N SER A 234 -19.74 1.59 2.56
CA SER A 234 -20.29 2.94 2.70
C SER A 234 -19.46 3.96 1.93
N GLN A 235 -18.14 3.87 2.02
CA GLN A 235 -17.22 4.80 1.37
C GLN A 235 -17.23 4.65 -0.15
N VAL A 236 -17.30 3.43 -0.68
CA VAL A 236 -17.44 3.18 -2.13
C VAL A 236 -18.79 3.69 -2.65
N ARG A 237 -19.89 3.43 -1.94
CA ARG A 237 -21.23 3.91 -2.32
C ARG A 237 -21.30 5.44 -2.36
N ILE A 238 -20.80 6.11 -1.33
CA ILE A 238 -20.75 7.57 -1.29
C ILE A 238 -19.93 8.10 -2.46
N ASN A 239 -18.78 7.48 -2.75
CA ASN A 239 -17.94 7.85 -3.89
C ASN A 239 -18.66 7.71 -5.24
N LEU A 240 -19.41 6.63 -5.45
CA LEU A 240 -20.23 6.41 -6.65
C LEU A 240 -21.36 7.45 -6.77
N VAL A 241 -22.05 7.78 -5.67
CA VAL A 241 -23.12 8.79 -5.67
C VAL A 241 -22.58 10.19 -5.99
N PHE A 242 -21.43 10.56 -5.43
CA PHE A 242 -20.76 11.82 -5.78
C PHE A 242 -20.42 11.90 -7.29
N HIS A 243 -20.06 10.77 -7.91
CA HIS A 243 -19.75 10.70 -9.34
C HIS A 243 -20.99 10.64 -10.25
N ILE A 244 -22.11 10.11 -9.77
CA ILE A 244 -23.37 10.13 -10.55
C ILE A 244 -23.91 11.56 -10.67
N HIS A 245 -23.71 12.39 -9.64
CA HIS A 245 -24.06 13.82 -9.70
C HIS A 245 -22.97 14.70 -10.36
N ILE A 246 -21.74 14.20 -10.52
CA ILE A 246 -20.60 14.90 -11.13
C ILE A 246 -19.96 13.94 -12.14
N ALA A 247 -20.51 13.88 -13.35
CA ALA A 247 -20.17 12.90 -14.39
C ALA A 247 -18.66 12.84 -14.73
N HIS A 248 -17.89 11.96 -14.08
CA HIS A 248 -16.51 11.61 -14.48
C HIS A 248 -16.06 10.24 -13.93
N MET A 249 -16.72 9.14 -14.31
CA MET A 249 -16.03 7.85 -14.36
C MET A 249 -15.67 7.53 -15.81
N LEU A 250 -14.40 7.67 -16.16
CA LEU A 250 -13.78 6.81 -17.17
C LEU A 250 -13.62 5.41 -16.52
N PRO A 251 -13.90 4.31 -17.26
CA PRO A 251 -14.12 2.99 -16.67
C PRO A 251 -12.80 2.43 -16.12
N ILE A 252 -12.64 2.41 -14.79
CA ILE A 252 -11.47 1.79 -14.13
C ILE A 252 -11.87 0.69 -13.13
N PHE A 253 -13.15 0.51 -12.80
CA PHE A 253 -13.60 -0.58 -11.93
C PHE A 253 -14.33 -1.68 -12.71
N ALA A 254 -13.58 -2.43 -13.52
CA ALA A 254 -14.08 -3.65 -14.15
C ALA A 254 -13.01 -4.76 -14.19
N VAL A 255 -12.21 -4.91 -13.13
CA VAL A 255 -11.40 -6.12 -12.90
C VAL A 255 -11.19 -6.23 -11.39
N TYR A 256 -12.13 -6.85 -10.66
CA TYR A 256 -11.97 -7.46 -9.31
C TYR A 256 -13.32 -7.61 -8.60
N VAL A 257 -14.30 -8.18 -9.28
CA VAL A 257 -15.38 -8.97 -8.69
C VAL A 257 -15.66 -10.05 -9.73
N ASP A 258 -15.71 -11.31 -9.31
CA ASP A 258 -15.88 -12.53 -10.12
C ASP A 258 -14.59 -13.17 -10.66
N THR A 259 -13.88 -13.87 -9.76
CA THR A 259 -13.46 -15.27 -9.93
C THR A 259 -13.42 -15.95 -8.57
#